data_AF-A0A0D2JHG3-F1
#
_entry.id   AF-A0A0D2JHG3-F1
#
_cell.length_a   1.000
_cell.length_b   1.000
_cell.length_c   1.000
_cell.angle_alpha   90.00
_cell.angle_beta   90.00
_cell.angle_gamma   90.00
#
_symmetry.space_group_name_H-M   'P 1'
#
loop_
_entity.id
_entity.type
_entity.pdbx_description
1 polymer ?
#
loop_
_entity_poly.entity_id
_entity_poly.type
_entity_poly.pdbx_seq_one_letter_code
_entity_poly.pdbx_strand_id
1 'polypeptide(L)' 'MGDNIHMEEKARKEKVCQEEMCAEDWEKLDPEVRKNCAAFVYCPFCANEMVTRCSSCGETIHDFSFSYCPWCGSQFEEE' A
#
# COMPACT_ATOMS: atom_id res chain seq x y z
N MET A 1 22.97 23.40 14.78
CA MET A 1 21.53 23.49 14.46
C MET A 1 21.44 23.34 12.96
N GLY A 2 21.21 22.12 12.49
CA GLY A 2 21.05 21.83 11.07
C GLY A 2 19.60 21.46 10.87
N ASP A 3 18.83 22.38 10.29
CA ASP A 3 17.52 22.09 9.74
C ASP A 3 17.68 21.05 8.62
N ASN A 4 17.22 19.82 8.85
CA ASN A 4 17.00 18.86 7.80
C ASN A 4 15.50 18.58 7.72
N ILE A 5 14.91 19.24 6.74
CA ILE A 5 13.53 19.16 6.31
C ILE A 5 13.19 17.67 6.11
N HIS A 6 12.44 17.07 7.04
CA HIS A 6 11.64 15.89 6.70
C HIS A 6 10.53 16.41 5.80
N MET A 7 10.73 16.25 4.49
CA MET A 7 9.61 16.19 3.56
C MET A 7 8.68 15.12 4.16
N GLU A 8 7.57 15.53 4.76
CA GLU A 8 6.52 14.61 5.19
C GLU A 8 5.90 14.03 3.92
N GLU A 9 6.61 13.09 3.29
CA GLU A 9 6.03 12.23 2.28
C GLU A 9 4.93 11.46 2.99
N LYS A 10 3.69 11.89 2.73
CA LYS A 10 2.51 11.24 3.28
C LYS A 10 2.53 9.77 2.84
N ALA A 11 2.19 8.89 3.77
CA ALA A 11 2.07 7.47 3.44
C ALA A 11 0.87 7.26 2.51
N ARG A 12 0.88 6.14 1.79
CA ARG A 12 -0.25 5.70 0.96
C ARG A 12 -0.83 4.41 1.52
N LYS A 13 -2.11 4.21 1.23
CA LYS A 13 -2.80 2.93 1.44
C LYS A 13 -2.64 2.11 0.18
N GLU A 14 -1.86 1.03 0.26
CA GLU A 14 -1.55 0.20 -0.91
C GLU A 14 -2.29 -1.14 -0.80
N LYS A 15 -3.07 -1.49 -1.82
CA LYS A 15 -3.65 -2.83 -1.94
C LYS A 15 -2.62 -3.83 -2.44
N VAL A 16 -2.41 -4.90 -1.68
CA VAL A 16 -1.44 -5.95 -2.00
C VAL A 16 -1.97 -7.35 -1.69
N CYS A 17 -1.43 -8.36 -2.38
CA CYS A 17 -1.58 -9.76 -1.99
C CYS A 17 -0.55 -10.11 -0.90
N GLN A 18 -0.89 -11.02 0.01
CA GLN A 18 0.00 -11.49 1.07
C GLN A 18 0.86 -12.70 0.65
N GLU A 19 0.58 -13.31 -0.51
CA GLU A 19 1.34 -14.45 -1.01
C GLU A 19 2.66 -13.99 -1.64
N GLU A 20 3.79 -14.50 -1.12
CA GLU A 20 5.14 -14.12 -1.59
C GLU A 20 5.32 -14.36 -3.09
N MET A 21 4.83 -15.50 -3.60
CA MET A 21 4.91 -15.82 -5.02
C MET A 21 4.15 -14.81 -5.89
N CYS A 22 3.02 -14.28 -5.41
CA CYS A 22 2.28 -13.28 -6.17
C CYS A 22 3.04 -11.95 -6.21
N ALA A 23 3.76 -11.58 -5.15
CA ALA A 23 4.49 -10.33 -5.09
C ALA A 23 5.53 -10.21 -6.23
N GLU A 24 6.23 -11.30 -6.55
CA GLU A 24 7.16 -11.35 -7.68
C GLU A 24 6.44 -11.16 -9.02
N ASP A 25 5.27 -11.76 -9.20
CA ASP A 25 4.48 -11.63 -10.44
C ASP A 25 3.89 -10.22 -10.59
N TRP A 26 3.55 -9.57 -9.47
CA TRP A 26 3.12 -8.18 -9.43
C TRP A 26 4.21 -7.20 -9.89
N GLU A 27 5.48 -7.46 -9.59
CA GLU A 27 6.60 -6.62 -10.03
C GLU A 27 6.87 -6.73 -11.54
N LYS A 28 6.46 -7.84 -12.16
CA LYS A 28 6.59 -8.08 -13.60
C LYS A 28 5.45 -7.45 -14.40
N LEU A 29 4.36 -7.03 -13.76
CA LEU A 29 3.26 -6.35 -14.43
C LEU A 29 3.70 -4.98 -14.95
N ASP A 30 3.19 -4.62 -16.13
CA ASP A 30 3.31 -3.25 -16.62
C ASP A 30 2.74 -2.26 -15.57
N PRO A 31 3.40 -1.11 -15.34
CA PRO A 31 2.95 -0.14 -14.33
C PRO A 31 1.48 0.28 -14.48
N GLU A 32 0.96 0.38 -15.70
CA GLU A 32 -0.43 0.74 -15.95
C GLU A 32 -1.38 -0.39 -15.54
N VAL A 33 -1.01 -1.64 -15.85
CA VAL A 33 -1.76 -2.83 -15.43
C VAL A 33 -1.74 -2.96 -13.91
N ARG A 34 -0.58 -2.76 -13.27
CA ARG A 34 -0.44 -2.78 -11.80
C ARG A 34 -1.34 -1.75 -11.13
N LYS A 35 -1.40 -0.53 -11.67
CA LYS A 35 -2.29 0.53 -11.16
C LYS A 35 -3.76 0.11 -11.23
N ASN A 36 -4.18 -0.50 -12.34
CA ASN A 36 -5.56 -0.97 -12.50
C ASN A 36 -5.87 -2.15 -11.57
N CYS A 37 -4.92 -3.08 -11.40
CA CYS A 37 -5.11 -4.22 -10.52
C CYS A 37 -5.23 -3.82 -9.05
N ALA A 38 -4.63 -2.71 -8.62
CA ALA A 38 -4.77 -2.18 -7.26
C ALA A 38 -6.23 -1.78 -6.90
N ALA A 39 -7.11 -1.61 -7.88
CA ALA A 39 -8.54 -1.36 -7.65
C ALA A 39 -9.33 -2.62 -7.28
N PHE A 40 -8.79 -3.82 -7.51
CA PHE A 40 -9.50 -5.07 -7.25
C PHE A 40 -9.54 -5.43 -5.77
N VAL A 41 -10.51 -6.26 -5.39
CA VAL A 41 -10.62 -6.84 -4.04
C VAL A 41 -9.82 -8.15 -3.95
N TYR A 42 -9.67 -8.86 -5.05
CA TYR A 42 -8.99 -10.16 -5.11
C TYR A 42 -7.74 -10.11 -5.98
N CYS A 43 -6.72 -10.87 -5.60
CA CYS A 43 -5.48 -11.00 -6.34
C CYS A 43 -5.73 -11.67 -7.70
N PRO A 44 -5.24 -11.10 -8.82
CA PRO A 44 -5.45 -11.67 -10.16
C PRO A 44 -4.69 -12.99 -10.39
N PHE A 45 -3.75 -13.35 -9.52
CA PHE A 45 -2.91 -14.55 -9.67
C PHE A 45 -3.41 -15.74 -8.84
N CYS A 46 -3.78 -15.50 -7.58
CA CYS A 46 -4.15 -16.56 -6.64
C CYS A 46 -5.61 -16.50 -6.16
N ALA A 47 -6.38 -15.49 -6.56
CA ALA A 47 -7.76 -15.25 -6.15
C ALA A 47 -7.98 -15.02 -4.62
N ASN A 48 -6.92 -14.95 -3.82
CA ASN A 48 -7.02 -14.55 -2.41
C ASN A 48 -7.40 -13.07 -2.28
N GLU A 49 -8.08 -12.73 -1.19
CA GLU A 49 -8.44 -11.35 -0.87
C GLU A 49 -7.18 -10.52 -0.64
N MET A 50 -7.16 -9.32 -1.25
CA MET A 50 -6.08 -8.37 -1.09
C MET A 50 -6.26 -7.56 0.18
N VAL A 51 -5.16 -7.32 0.88
CA VAL A 51 -5.14 -6.47 2.06
C VAL A 51 -4.67 -5.08 1.69
N THR A 52 -5.03 -4.10 2.50
CA THR A 52 -4.47 -2.76 2.40
C THR A 52 -3.36 -2.62 3.41
N ARG A 53 -2.22 -2.06 3.02
CA ARG A 53 -1.10 -1.80 3.93
C ARG A 53 -0.64 -0.35 3.86
N CYS A 54 0.04 0.09 4.92
CA CYS A 54 0.72 1.36 4.93
C CYS A 54 2.00 1.28 4.07
N SER A 55 2.20 2.22 3.15
CA SER A 55 3.43 2.28 2.35
C SER A 55 4.67 2.63 3.18
N SER A 56 4.52 3.21 4.37
CA SER A 56 5.63 3.63 5.24
C SER A 56 6.13 2.50 6.14
N CYS A 57 5.25 1.77 6.82
CA CYS A 57 5.63 0.70 7.75
C CYS A 57 5.31 -0.72 7.27
N GLY A 58 4.52 -0.87 6.20
CA GLY A 58 4.13 -2.17 5.67
C GLY A 58 2.99 -2.87 6.42
N GLU A 59 2.56 -2.33 7.56
CA GLU A 59 1.50 -2.94 8.37
C GLU A 59 0.13 -2.88 7.70
N THR A 60 -0.68 -3.91 7.97
CA THR A 60 -2.04 -4.04 7.41
C THR A 60 -3.00 -3.04 8.05
N ILE A 61 -3.82 -2.42 7.22
CA ILE A 61 -4.85 -1.44 7.55
C ILE A 61 -6.21 -2.06 7.27
N HIS A 62 -7.02 -2.22 8.32
CA HIS A 62 -8.34 -2.84 8.22
C HIS A 62 -9.47 -1.83 7.96
N ASP A 63 -9.23 -0.54 8.19
CA ASP A 63 -10.23 0.53 8.00
C ASP A 63 -9.67 1.65 7.12
N PHE A 64 -10.33 1.88 5.98
CA PHE A 64 -9.95 2.91 5.01
C PHE A 64 -10.31 4.32 5.47
N SER A 65 -11.09 4.50 6.52
CA SER A 65 -11.45 5.82 7.06
C SER A 65 -10.31 6.51 7.81
N PHE A 66 -9.24 5.78 8.16
CA PHE A 66 -8.13 6.37 8.90
C PHE A 66 -7.36 7.41 8.09
N SER A 67 -7.20 8.60 8.65
CA SER A 67 -6.32 9.66 8.10
C SER A 67 -4.84 9.45 8.43
N TYR A 68 -4.53 8.54 9.37
CA TYR A 68 -3.17 8.23 9.82
C TYR A 68 -3.00 6.72 9.99
N CYS A 69 -1.78 6.21 9.79
CA CYS A 69 -1.48 4.82 10.08
C CYS A 69 -1.51 4.58 11.60
N PRO A 70 -2.31 3.64 12.12
CA PRO A 70 -2.41 3.38 13.56
C PRO A 70 -1.14 2.76 14.15
N TRP A 71 -0.21 2.31 13.31
CA TRP A 71 1.01 1.61 13.72
C TRP A 71 2.24 2.53 13.78
N CYS A 72 2.46 3.35 12.75
CA CYS A 72 3.62 4.24 12.67
C CYS A 72 3.28 5.73 12.82
N GLY A 73 2.00 6.09 12.82
CA GLY A 73 1.55 7.49 12.94
C GLY A 73 1.66 8.31 11.66
N SER A 74 2.19 7.76 10.56
CA SER A 74 2.29 8.48 9.28
C SER A 74 0.92 8.91 8.78
N GLN A 75 0.79 10.18 8.36
CA GLN A 75 -0.41 10.69 7.73
C GLN A 75 -0.60 10.04 6.35
N PHE A 76 -1.83 9.64 6.02
CA PHE A 76 -2.15 9.15 4.69
C PHE A 76 -2.43 10.29 3.71
N GLU A 77 -2.04 10.11 2.45
CA GLU A 77 -2.51 10.94 1.34
C GLU A 77 -4.04 10.88 1.26
N GLU A 78 -4.69 12.03 1.08
CA GLU A 78 -6.11 12.09 0.74
C GLU A 78 -6.23 11.76 -0.76
N GLU A 79 -7.04 10.74 -1.09
CA GLU A 79 -7.30 10.32 -2.48
C GLU A 79 -8.13 11.34 -3.27
#